data_AF-A0A8S3HFH8-F1
#
_entry.id   AF-A0A8S3HFH8-F1
#
_cell.length_a   1.000
_cell.length_b   1.000
_cell.length_c   1.000
_cell.angle_alpha   90.00
_cell.angle_beta   90.00
_cell.angle_gamma   90.00
#
_symmetry.space_group_name_H-M   'P 1'
#
loop_
_entity.id
_entity.type
_entity.pdbx_description
1 polymer ?
#
loop_
_entity_poly.entity_id
_entity_poly.type
_entity_poly.pdbx_seq_one_letter_code
_entity_poly.pdbx_strand_id
1 'polypeptide(L)'
;MLLLKKKKYAALIVEKTPTQEFIYKTELKGLDIVRRDWCQLARSTGEFVVSIILSGQSRDDVLDKIHNRLRDLGDEMRNGKITMEEYEINRQLSKDPSDYSDAKSLPHVQIALRFNTNSTGRKMKRGDTISYIVCEDGTQNSAMQRGYLREEISSSSSLIVDINYYLHQQVLPVISRLLEPFDGTDQAYLAQCLGLDSSKYKARQQKNYLKDNENNIENNDDDDFNDELLLGEGSEAFKQCDPFVFPCVQCDTLNFWNAPFIFNEDKTCISPLLRCKNVNCSSQPIDHVVYLRNRLTLM
;
A
#
# COMPACT_ATOMS: atom_id res chain seq x y z
N MET A 1 15.87 -15.53 -14.44
CA MET A 1 16.35 -14.36 -13.68
C MET A 1 15.17 -13.41 -13.49
N LEU A 2 15.00 -12.87 -12.29
CA LEU A 2 14.01 -11.84 -11.95
C LEU A 2 14.73 -10.50 -11.78
N LEU A 3 14.52 -9.57 -12.71
CA LEU A 3 15.07 -8.23 -12.65
C LEU A 3 13.95 -7.25 -12.32
N LEU A 4 14.08 -6.53 -11.19
CA LEU A 4 13.06 -5.57 -10.75
C LEU A 4 13.46 -4.14 -11.12
N LYS A 5 14.62 -3.69 -10.63
CA LYS A 5 15.14 -2.33 -10.85
C LYS A 5 16.67 -2.36 -10.92
N LYS A 6 17.28 -1.24 -11.24
CA LYS A 6 18.75 -1.07 -11.21
C LYS A 6 19.31 -1.54 -9.86
N LYS A 7 20.28 -2.47 -9.88
CA LYS A 7 20.90 -3.12 -8.71
C LYS A 7 19.94 -3.95 -7.83
N LYS A 8 18.74 -4.30 -8.33
CA LYS A 8 17.75 -5.11 -7.62
C LYS A 8 17.33 -6.32 -8.46
N TYR A 9 17.88 -7.50 -8.15
CA TYR A 9 17.59 -8.72 -8.89
C TYR A 9 17.67 -9.98 -8.02
N ALA A 10 17.02 -11.03 -8.50
CA ALA A 10 17.22 -12.42 -8.07
C ALA A 10 17.57 -13.29 -9.28
N ALA A 11 18.59 -14.14 -9.17
CA ALA A 11 19.02 -15.00 -10.25
C ALA A 11 19.44 -16.38 -9.73
N LEU A 12 19.39 -17.38 -10.62
CA LEU A 12 20.06 -18.66 -10.40
C LEU A 12 21.43 -18.59 -11.08
N ILE A 13 22.49 -18.71 -10.29
CA ILE A 13 23.85 -18.90 -10.77
C ILE A 13 24.04 -20.38 -11.06
N VAL A 14 24.55 -20.68 -12.25
CA VAL A 14 24.90 -22.04 -12.65
C VAL A 14 26.40 -22.24 -12.42
N GLU A 15 26.74 -23.17 -11.54
CA GLU A 15 28.11 -23.62 -11.32
C GLU A 15 28.30 -25.00 -11.94
N LYS A 16 29.39 -25.18 -12.68
CA LYS A 16 29.74 -26.47 -13.28
C LYS A 16 30.72 -27.21 -12.38
N THR A 17 30.30 -28.36 -11.87
CA THR A 17 31.15 -29.24 -11.05
C THR A 17 32.17 -29.96 -11.95
N PRO A 18 33.35 -30.36 -11.42
CA PRO A 18 34.32 -31.16 -12.18
C PRO A 18 33.73 -32.47 -12.76
N THR A 19 32.66 -32.98 -12.15
CA THR A 19 31.89 -34.17 -12.54
C THR A 19 30.88 -33.93 -13.69
N GLN A 20 30.90 -32.77 -14.35
CA GLN A 20 29.94 -32.35 -15.40
C GLN A 20 28.49 -32.12 -14.95
N GLU A 21 28.21 -32.14 -13.65
CA GLU A 21 26.90 -31.78 -13.11
C GLU A 21 26.74 -30.26 -12.97
N PHE A 22 25.51 -29.77 -13.09
CA PHE A 22 25.17 -28.35 -12.88
C PHE A 22 24.56 -28.17 -11.48
N ILE A 23 25.16 -27.26 -10.71
CA ILE A 23 24.64 -26.84 -9.40
C ILE A 23 24.04 -25.46 -9.57
N TYR A 24 22.79 -25.30 -9.12
CA TYR A 24 22.08 -24.02 -9.15
C TYR A 24 22.14 -23.38 -7.76
N LYS A 25 22.62 -22.14 -7.69
CA LYS A 25 22.64 -21.33 -6.47
C LYS A 25 21.85 -20.05 -6.66
N THR A 26 20.95 -19.75 -5.72
CA THR A 26 20.19 -18.51 -5.75
C THR A 26 21.06 -17.33 -5.30
N GLU A 27 21.18 -16.31 -6.12
CA GLU A 27 21.80 -15.03 -5.79
C GLU A 27 20.73 -13.93 -5.69
N LEU A 28 20.76 -13.19 -4.58
CA LEU A 28 19.83 -12.09 -4.30
C LEU A 28 20.63 -10.80 -4.09
N LYS A 29 20.31 -9.73 -4.82
CA LYS A 29 20.98 -8.43 -4.68
C LYS A 29 19.99 -7.29 -4.61
N GLY A 30 20.16 -6.41 -3.62
CA GLY A 30 19.42 -5.15 -3.48
C GLY A 30 17.92 -5.28 -3.21
N LEU A 31 17.41 -6.51 -3.04
CA LEU A 31 16.03 -6.81 -2.69
C LEU A 31 15.76 -6.51 -1.22
N ASP A 32 14.50 -6.29 -0.86
CA ASP A 32 14.13 -6.01 0.53
C ASP A 32 14.45 -7.19 1.46
N ILE A 33 14.38 -8.43 0.95
CA ILE A 33 14.71 -9.66 1.67
C ILE A 33 16.17 -9.73 2.17
N VAL A 34 17.11 -9.04 1.49
CA VAL A 34 18.52 -8.99 1.93
C VAL A 34 18.81 -7.82 2.88
N ARG A 35 17.83 -6.97 3.18
CA ARG A 35 18.01 -5.83 4.08
C ARG A 35 17.63 -6.20 5.51
N ARG A 36 18.35 -5.63 6.49
CA ARG A 36 18.16 -5.92 7.92
C ARG A 36 16.97 -5.20 8.55
N ASP A 37 16.44 -4.17 7.89
CA ASP A 37 15.35 -3.31 8.38
C ASP A 37 13.94 -3.84 8.08
N TRP A 38 13.84 -5.05 7.52
CA TRP A 38 12.58 -5.79 7.40
C TRP A 38 12.51 -6.92 8.42
N CYS A 39 11.31 -7.19 8.92
CA CYS A 39 11.12 -8.28 9.87
C CYS A 39 11.53 -9.62 9.27
N GLN A 40 11.93 -10.56 10.12
CA GLN A 40 12.36 -11.89 9.69
C GLN A 40 11.24 -12.62 8.92
N LEU A 41 9.98 -12.44 9.31
CA LEU A 41 8.82 -13.00 8.62
C LEU A 41 8.68 -12.51 7.17
N ALA A 42 8.86 -11.20 6.94
CA ALA A 42 8.78 -10.63 5.60
C ALA A 42 9.95 -11.11 4.72
N ARG A 43 11.13 -11.32 5.32
CA ARG A 43 12.30 -11.88 4.64
C ARG A 43 12.08 -13.34 4.26
N SER A 44 11.67 -14.19 5.19
CA SER A 44 11.42 -15.62 4.93
C SER A 44 10.30 -15.83 3.92
N THR A 45 9.22 -15.06 4.02
CA THR A 45 8.12 -15.10 3.04
C THR A 45 8.59 -14.64 1.65
N GLY A 46 9.39 -13.58 1.57
CA GLY A 46 9.95 -13.12 0.31
C GLY A 46 10.94 -14.11 -0.31
N GLU A 47 11.78 -14.77 0.49
CA GLU A 47 12.68 -15.85 0.04
C GLU A 47 11.89 -17.04 -0.52
N PHE A 48 10.79 -17.42 0.14
CA PHE A 48 9.87 -18.43 -0.38
C PHE A 48 9.29 -17.99 -1.73
N VAL A 49 8.80 -16.77 -1.86
CA VAL A 49 8.25 -16.26 -3.13
C VAL A 49 9.31 -16.29 -4.24
N VAL A 50 10.55 -15.87 -3.95
CA VAL A 50 11.64 -15.92 -4.94
C VAL A 50 11.98 -17.35 -5.33
N SER A 51 11.98 -18.31 -4.40
CA SER A 51 12.29 -19.70 -4.71
C SER A 51 11.23 -20.33 -5.62
N ILE A 52 9.94 -20.01 -5.42
CA ILE A 52 8.86 -20.46 -6.29
C ILE A 52 8.96 -19.79 -7.67
N ILE A 53 9.25 -18.48 -7.73
CA ILE A 53 9.45 -17.77 -9.01
C ILE A 53 10.61 -18.38 -9.82
N LEU A 54 11.71 -18.76 -9.15
CA LEU A 54 12.88 -19.33 -9.81
C LEU A 54 12.81 -20.85 -9.98
N SER A 55 11.70 -21.50 -9.60
CA SER A 55 11.56 -22.96 -9.64
C SER A 55 11.44 -23.57 -11.04
N GLY A 56 11.10 -22.76 -12.05
CA GLY A 56 10.87 -23.21 -13.43
C GLY A 56 9.46 -23.77 -13.68
N GLN A 57 8.53 -23.61 -12.73
CA GLN A 57 7.11 -23.96 -12.90
C GLN A 57 6.38 -22.99 -13.83
N SER A 58 5.16 -23.36 -14.25
CA SER A 58 4.32 -22.47 -15.05
C SER A 58 3.96 -21.21 -14.26
N ARG A 59 3.68 -20.11 -14.97
CA ARG A 59 3.33 -18.82 -14.33
C ARG A 59 2.11 -18.98 -13.42
N ASP A 60 1.09 -19.69 -13.88
CA ASP A 60 -0.16 -19.87 -13.16
C ASP A 60 0.07 -20.68 -11.88
N ASP A 61 0.84 -21.78 -11.96
CA ASP A 61 1.20 -22.58 -10.78
C ASP A 61 2.00 -21.77 -9.75
N VAL A 62 2.91 -20.90 -10.23
CA VAL A 62 3.71 -20.01 -9.38
C VAL A 62 2.80 -19.03 -8.64
N LEU A 63 1.91 -18.35 -9.34
CA LEU A 63 0.98 -17.38 -8.75
C LEU A 63 0.04 -18.05 -7.75
N ASP A 64 -0.55 -19.19 -8.11
CA ASP A 64 -1.46 -19.94 -7.24
C ASP A 64 -0.78 -20.35 -5.93
N LYS A 65 0.44 -20.88 -6.00
CA LYS A 65 1.22 -21.24 -4.81
C LYS A 65 1.51 -20.05 -3.92
N ILE A 66 1.83 -18.90 -4.52
CA ILE A 66 2.11 -17.69 -3.76
C ILE A 66 0.82 -17.18 -3.10
N HIS A 67 -0.29 -17.10 -3.81
CA HIS A 67 -1.58 -16.66 -3.27
C HIS A 67 -2.07 -17.57 -2.15
N ASN A 68 -1.93 -18.90 -2.30
CA ASN A 68 -2.24 -19.88 -1.26
C ASN A 68 -1.36 -19.64 -0.02
N ARG A 69 -0.04 -19.50 -0.19
CA ARG A 69 0.86 -19.24 0.94
C ARG A 69 0.52 -17.94 1.68
N LEU A 70 0.14 -16.88 0.96
CA LEU A 70 -0.25 -15.60 1.58
C LEU A 70 -1.54 -15.74 2.40
N ARG A 71 -2.51 -16.52 1.92
CA ARG A 71 -3.72 -16.85 2.69
C ARG A 71 -3.38 -17.58 3.99
N ASP A 72 -2.59 -18.65 3.89
CA ASP A 72 -2.15 -19.42 5.05
C ASP A 72 -1.36 -18.55 6.04
N LEU A 73 -0.48 -17.69 5.54
CA LEU A 73 0.32 -16.79 6.37
C LEU A 73 -0.56 -15.79 7.13
N GLY A 74 -1.55 -15.19 6.45
CA GLY A 74 -2.50 -14.28 7.09
C GLY A 74 -3.24 -14.95 8.24
N ASP A 75 -3.63 -16.21 8.07
CA ASP A 75 -4.31 -16.99 9.09
C ASP A 75 -3.36 -17.43 10.22
N GLU A 76 -2.14 -17.84 9.90
CA GLU A 76 -1.10 -18.17 10.89
C GLU A 76 -0.80 -16.99 11.81
N MET A 77 -0.68 -15.78 11.24
CA MET A 77 -0.41 -14.55 12.00
C MET A 77 -1.58 -14.19 12.92
N ARG A 78 -2.83 -14.23 12.44
CA ARG A 78 -4.02 -13.93 13.26
C ARG A 78 -4.28 -14.95 14.35
N ASN A 79 -3.96 -16.22 14.10
CA ASN A 79 -4.09 -17.30 15.07
C ASN A 79 -2.92 -17.38 16.06
N GLY A 80 -1.92 -16.49 15.95
CA GLY A 80 -0.76 -16.47 16.85
C GLY A 80 0.17 -17.67 16.71
N LYS A 81 0.22 -18.32 15.55
CA LYS A 81 1.11 -19.46 15.28
C LYS A 81 2.57 -19.04 15.03
N ILE A 82 2.78 -17.76 14.71
CA ILE A 82 4.07 -17.17 14.39
C ILE A 82 4.80 -16.77 15.68
N THR A 83 6.09 -17.13 15.80
CA THR A 83 6.87 -16.77 16.99
C THR A 83 7.25 -15.29 17.00
N MET A 84 7.48 -14.75 18.20
CA MET A 84 7.85 -13.34 18.38
C MET A 84 9.13 -12.94 17.66
N GLU A 85 10.06 -13.89 17.48
CA GLU A 85 11.33 -13.66 16.77
C GLU A 85 11.12 -13.29 15.30
N GLU A 86 10.06 -13.81 14.69
CA GLU A 86 9.79 -13.54 13.28
C GLU A 86 9.37 -12.08 13.03
N TYR A 87 8.86 -11.41 14.07
CA TYR A 87 8.43 -10.02 14.02
C TYR A 87 9.57 -9.01 14.27
N GLU A 88 10.76 -9.45 14.64
CA GLU A 88 11.85 -8.54 14.98
C GLU A 88 12.40 -7.76 13.78
N ILE A 89 12.49 -6.44 13.95
CA ILE A 89 13.06 -5.50 12.99
C ILE A 89 14.36 -4.96 13.56
N ASN A 90 15.45 -5.06 12.78
CA ASN A 90 16.77 -4.59 13.21
C ASN A 90 17.15 -3.30 12.50
N ARG A 91 17.43 -2.24 13.27
CA ARG A 91 17.87 -0.96 12.69
C ARG A 91 19.03 -0.35 13.46
N GLN A 92 20.05 0.06 12.71
CA GLN A 92 21.26 0.67 13.27
C GLN A 92 21.10 2.18 13.42
N LEU A 93 21.54 2.71 14.56
CA LEU A 93 21.63 4.15 14.79
C LEU A 93 22.78 4.75 13.99
N SER A 94 22.46 5.67 13.07
CA SER A 94 23.45 6.40 12.26
C SER A 94 24.09 7.59 13.00
N LYS A 95 23.35 8.17 13.95
CA LYS A 95 23.74 9.24 14.88
C LYS A 95 23.41 8.84 16.31
N ASP A 96 23.84 9.61 17.30
CA ASP A 96 23.40 9.40 18.67
C ASP A 96 21.90 9.71 18.81
N PRO A 97 21.15 9.01 19.69
CA PRO A 97 19.70 9.14 19.78
C PRO A 97 19.20 10.58 19.99
N SER A 98 19.96 11.41 20.71
CA SER A 98 19.63 12.81 21.00
C SER A 98 19.81 13.76 19.81
N ASP A 99 20.56 13.35 18.78
CA ASP A 99 20.92 14.21 17.64
C ASP A 99 19.92 14.10 16.47
N TYR A 100 18.84 13.32 16.63
CA TYR A 100 17.80 13.20 15.62
C TYR A 100 16.73 14.27 15.81
N SER A 101 16.51 15.09 14.79
CA SER A 101 15.41 16.06 14.74
C SER A 101 14.03 15.38 14.75
N ASP A 102 13.89 14.26 14.05
CA ASP A 102 12.61 13.57 13.82
C ASP A 102 12.46 12.28 14.64
N ALA A 103 12.93 12.27 15.88
CA ALA A 103 12.91 11.08 16.75
C ALA A 103 11.52 10.41 16.87
N LYS A 104 10.44 11.18 16.82
CA LYS A 104 9.04 10.69 16.93
C LYS A 104 8.56 9.86 15.73
N SER A 105 9.22 9.97 14.58
CA SER A 105 8.87 9.24 13.36
C SER A 105 9.70 7.96 13.19
N LEU A 106 10.68 7.74 14.07
CA LEU A 106 11.70 6.70 13.95
C LEU A 106 11.64 5.78 15.17
N PRO A 107 11.04 4.58 15.06
CA PRO A 107 10.84 3.68 16.20
C PRO A 107 12.13 3.38 16.96
N HIS A 108 13.18 2.94 16.24
CA HIS A 108 14.49 2.64 16.82
C HIS A 108 15.11 3.82 17.60
N VAL A 109 14.89 5.07 17.18
CA VAL A 109 15.42 6.24 17.90
C VAL A 109 14.62 6.49 19.18
N GLN A 110 13.28 6.42 19.10
CA GLN A 110 12.43 6.56 20.28
C GLN A 110 12.71 5.48 21.34
N ILE A 111 12.92 4.24 20.90
CA ILE A 111 13.30 3.13 21.78
C ILE A 111 14.66 3.41 22.41
N ALA A 112 15.64 3.88 21.64
CA ALA A 112 16.96 4.23 22.18
C ALA A 112 16.88 5.34 23.24
N LEU A 113 16.08 6.37 22.98
CA LEU A 113 15.84 7.46 23.94
C LEU A 113 15.18 6.93 25.21
N ARG A 114 14.10 6.15 25.09
CA ARG A 114 13.40 5.53 26.22
C ARG A 114 14.33 4.61 27.03
N PHE A 115 15.15 3.82 26.35
CA PHE A 115 16.12 2.93 26.99
C PHE A 115 17.18 3.74 27.75
N ASN A 116 17.69 4.82 27.15
CA ASN A 116 18.71 5.68 27.76
C ASN A 116 18.21 6.51 28.96
N THR A 117 16.91 6.83 29.02
CA THR A 117 16.30 7.50 30.17
C THR A 117 16.04 6.53 31.33
N ASN A 118 15.64 5.30 31.02
CA ASN A 118 15.22 4.33 32.04
C ASN A 118 16.39 3.48 32.57
N SER A 119 17.46 3.32 31.80
CA SER A 119 18.61 2.49 32.18
C SER A 119 19.69 3.31 32.88
N THR A 120 20.10 2.87 34.07
CA THR A 120 21.13 3.54 34.88
C THR A 120 22.56 3.15 34.53
N GLY A 121 22.76 2.10 33.72
CA GLY A 121 24.09 1.59 33.34
C GLY A 121 24.40 1.69 31.85
N ARG A 122 23.74 0.86 31.04
CA ARG A 122 23.98 0.80 29.59
C ARG A 122 23.22 1.90 28.88
N LYS A 123 23.89 2.57 27.94
CA LYS A 123 23.26 3.51 27.00
C LYS A 123 23.50 3.05 25.57
N MET A 124 22.48 3.18 24.75
CA MET A 124 22.52 3.01 23.30
C MET A 124 23.10 4.28 22.66
N LYS A 125 24.05 4.11 21.76
CA LYS A 125 24.77 5.18 21.07
C LYS A 125 24.85 4.93 19.56
N ARG A 126 25.42 5.89 18.84
CA ARG A 126 25.72 5.75 17.40
C ARG A 126 26.43 4.43 17.11
N GLY A 127 25.96 3.72 16.09
CA GLY A 127 26.50 2.44 15.65
C GLY A 127 25.83 1.22 16.28
N ASP A 128 25.07 1.38 17.37
CA ASP A 128 24.33 0.27 17.96
C ASP A 128 23.16 -0.15 17.08
N THR A 129 22.90 -1.46 17.03
CA THR A 129 21.74 -2.04 16.34
C THR A 129 20.65 -2.33 17.35
N ILE A 130 19.45 -1.84 17.05
CA ILE A 130 18.28 -1.97 17.91
C ILE A 130 17.33 -2.95 17.24
N SER A 131 17.05 -4.06 17.94
CA SER A 131 16.00 -5.01 17.57
C SER A 131 14.72 -4.63 18.29
N TYR A 132 13.62 -4.47 17.56
CA TYR A 132 12.34 -4.09 18.14
C TYR A 132 11.17 -4.73 17.40
N ILE A 133 10.03 -4.76 18.08
CA ILE A 133 8.74 -5.25 17.58
C ILE A 133 7.71 -4.12 17.73
N VAL A 134 6.81 -4.00 16.76
CA VAL A 134 5.70 -3.04 16.82
C VAL A 134 4.48 -3.70 17.45
N CYS A 135 3.98 -3.11 18.52
CA CYS A 135 2.89 -3.67 19.33
C CYS A 135 1.68 -2.74 19.37
N GLU A 136 0.50 -3.31 19.56
CA GLU A 136 -0.68 -2.60 20.04
C GLU A 136 -0.54 -2.40 21.55
N ASP A 137 -0.50 -1.14 21.97
CA ASP A 137 -0.35 -0.70 23.36
C ASP A 137 -1.63 -0.04 23.91
N GLY A 138 -2.73 -0.10 23.15
CA GLY A 138 -4.01 0.56 23.45
C GLY A 138 -4.02 2.08 23.24
N THR A 139 -2.91 2.68 22.80
CA THR A 139 -2.84 4.11 22.49
C THR A 139 -3.26 4.38 21.04
N GLN A 140 -3.68 5.62 20.77
CA GLN A 140 -3.92 6.11 19.41
C GLN A 140 -2.64 6.59 18.73
N ASN A 141 -1.46 6.21 19.26
CA ASN A 141 -0.19 6.61 18.69
C ASN A 141 0.06 5.90 17.36
N SER A 142 0.79 6.57 16.48
CA SER A 142 1.21 5.98 15.22
C SER A 142 2.06 4.73 15.45
N ALA A 143 2.02 3.77 14.52
CA ALA A 143 2.85 2.56 14.59
C ALA A 143 4.35 2.87 14.77
N MET A 144 4.81 4.04 14.30
CA MET A 144 6.19 4.47 14.46
C MET A 144 6.60 4.73 15.91
N GLN A 145 5.63 4.98 16.79
CA GLN A 145 5.85 5.28 18.21
C GLN A 145 5.58 4.09 19.11
N ARG A 146 4.94 3.04 18.59
CA ARG A 146 4.58 1.82 19.32
C ARG A 146 5.60 0.70 19.14
N GLY A 147 6.88 1.07 19.06
CA GLY A 147 8.00 0.14 19.00
C GLY A 147 8.49 -0.23 20.40
N TYR A 148 8.74 -1.52 20.64
CA TYR A 148 9.17 -2.06 21.92
C TYR A 148 10.29 -3.09 21.76
N LEU A 149 11.16 -3.16 22.76
CA LEU A 149 12.16 -4.22 22.88
C LEU A 149 11.49 -5.53 23.31
N ARG A 150 12.08 -6.67 22.93
CA ARG A 150 11.60 -7.99 23.35
C ARG A 150 11.44 -8.10 24.87
N GLU A 151 12.41 -7.54 25.60
CA GLU A 151 12.45 -7.53 27.07
C GLU A 151 11.24 -6.79 27.67
N GLU A 152 10.81 -5.69 27.04
CA GLU A 152 9.65 -4.91 27.49
C GLU A 152 8.35 -5.69 27.27
N ILE A 153 8.26 -6.42 26.16
CA ILE A 153 7.07 -7.22 25.80
C ILE A 153 6.94 -8.44 26.71
N SER A 154 8.04 -9.15 26.99
CA SER A 154 8.03 -10.27 27.94
C SER A 154 7.67 -9.85 29.36
N SER A 155 7.94 -8.59 29.72
CA SER A 155 7.65 -8.05 31.05
C SER A 155 6.23 -7.48 31.20
N SER A 156 5.51 -7.27 30.10
CA SER A 156 4.19 -6.64 30.11
C SER A 156 3.15 -7.46 29.33
N SER A 157 2.11 -7.91 30.03
CA SER A 157 1.03 -8.71 29.43
C SER A 157 0.07 -7.90 28.56
N SER A 158 0.15 -6.57 28.58
CA SER A 158 -0.73 -5.67 27.82
C SER A 158 -0.23 -5.38 26.41
N LEU A 159 1.03 -5.71 26.09
CA LEU A 159 1.62 -5.45 24.76
C LEU A 159 1.39 -6.67 23.86
N ILE A 160 0.58 -6.48 22.83
CA ILE A 160 0.28 -7.51 21.82
C ILE A 160 0.89 -7.08 20.49
N VAL A 161 1.39 -8.02 19.68
CA VAL A 161 1.98 -7.68 18.37
C VAL A 161 0.92 -7.08 17.45
N ASP A 162 1.25 -5.97 16.78
CA ASP A 162 0.34 -5.34 15.80
C ASP A 162 0.37 -6.09 14.46
N ILE A 163 -0.45 -7.14 14.36
CA ILE A 163 -0.53 -7.98 13.16
C ILE A 163 -0.86 -7.16 11.91
N ASN A 164 -1.73 -6.15 12.04
CA ASN A 164 -2.11 -5.29 10.93
C ASN A 164 -0.93 -4.50 10.38
N TYR A 165 -0.08 -3.95 11.26
CA TYR A 165 1.15 -3.27 10.86
C TYR A 165 2.07 -4.20 10.07
N TYR A 166 2.30 -5.43 10.54
CA TYR A 166 3.18 -6.37 9.84
C TYR A 166 2.62 -6.79 8.48
N LEU A 167 1.32 -7.04 8.38
CA LEU A 167 0.68 -7.36 7.10
C LEU A 167 0.79 -6.20 6.11
N HIS A 168 0.43 -4.97 6.52
CA HIS A 168 0.36 -3.81 5.64
C HIS A 168 1.73 -3.21 5.29
N GLN A 169 2.64 -3.13 6.27
CA GLN A 169 3.89 -2.37 6.16
C GLN A 169 5.13 -3.25 6.06
N GLN A 170 5.06 -4.54 6.39
CA GLN A 170 6.20 -5.47 6.30
C GLN A 170 6.01 -6.50 5.18
N VAL A 171 5.00 -7.35 5.25
CA VAL A 171 4.83 -8.46 4.31
C VAL A 171 4.38 -7.96 2.93
N LEU A 172 3.22 -7.28 2.85
CA LEU A 172 2.63 -6.89 1.57
C LEU A 172 3.57 -6.07 0.68
N PRO A 173 4.31 -5.05 1.16
CA PRO A 173 5.19 -4.26 0.29
C PRO A 173 6.38 -5.06 -0.26
N VAL A 174 6.88 -6.05 0.47
CA VAL A 174 7.96 -6.93 -0.03
C VAL A 174 7.44 -7.79 -1.16
N ILE A 175 6.32 -8.47 -0.95
CA ILE A 175 5.77 -9.41 -1.93
C ILE A 175 5.24 -8.66 -3.17
N SER A 176 4.55 -7.54 -2.97
CA SER A 176 4.05 -6.72 -4.07
C SER A 176 5.17 -6.22 -5.00
N ARG A 177 6.36 -5.91 -4.48
CA ARG A 177 7.50 -5.49 -5.32
C ARG A 177 8.15 -6.67 -6.04
N LEU A 178 8.14 -7.86 -5.46
CA LEU A 178 8.65 -9.07 -6.13
C LEU A 178 7.75 -9.48 -7.31
N LEU A 179 6.44 -9.26 -7.17
CA LEU A 179 5.42 -9.62 -8.16
C LEU A 179 5.03 -8.48 -9.12
N GLU A 180 5.61 -7.29 -8.96
CA GLU A 180 5.37 -6.13 -9.85
C GLU A 180 5.52 -6.47 -11.35
N PRO A 181 6.48 -7.33 -11.80
CA PRO A 181 6.60 -7.68 -13.22
C PRO A 181 5.64 -8.79 -13.70
N PHE A 182 4.80 -9.36 -12.82
CA PHE A 182 3.92 -10.48 -13.18
C PHE A 182 2.53 -9.97 -13.54
N ASP A 183 2.13 -10.20 -14.78
CA ASP A 183 0.75 -9.96 -15.21
C ASP A 183 -0.20 -10.97 -14.54
N GLY A 184 -1.35 -10.49 -14.06
CA GLY A 184 -2.38 -11.33 -13.43
C GLY A 184 -2.46 -11.25 -11.91
N THR A 185 -1.62 -10.44 -11.26
CA THR A 185 -1.75 -10.13 -9.83
C THR A 185 -1.54 -8.64 -9.59
N ASP A 186 -2.37 -8.03 -8.74
CA ASP A 186 -2.21 -6.65 -8.31
C ASP A 186 -2.01 -6.55 -6.80
N GLN A 187 -1.59 -5.38 -6.31
CA GLN A 187 -1.38 -5.17 -4.89
C GLN A 187 -2.67 -5.34 -4.08
N ALA A 188 -3.82 -5.00 -4.67
CA ALA A 188 -5.13 -5.12 -4.02
C ALA A 188 -5.53 -6.59 -3.80
N TYR A 189 -5.28 -7.46 -4.77
CA TYR A 189 -5.53 -8.89 -4.67
C TYR A 189 -4.55 -9.57 -3.71
N LEU A 190 -3.27 -9.18 -3.72
CA LEU A 190 -2.32 -9.64 -2.71
C LEU A 190 -2.74 -9.24 -1.29
N ALA A 191 -3.27 -8.02 -1.12
CA ALA A 191 -3.83 -7.58 0.14
C ALA A 191 -5.05 -8.41 0.55
N GLN A 192 -5.94 -8.72 -0.40
CA GLN A 192 -7.09 -9.61 -0.17
C GLN A 192 -6.65 -11.03 0.23
N CYS A 193 -5.62 -11.60 -0.41
CA CYS A 193 -5.06 -12.89 -0.04
C CYS A 193 -4.52 -12.89 1.39
N LEU A 194 -3.92 -11.78 1.84
CA LEU A 194 -3.50 -11.62 3.24
C LEU A 194 -4.68 -11.38 4.22
N GLY A 195 -5.92 -11.27 3.72
CA GLY A 195 -7.13 -10.95 4.48
C GLY A 195 -7.22 -9.48 4.90
N LEU A 196 -6.62 -8.58 4.13
CA LEU A 196 -6.73 -7.13 4.30
C LEU A 196 -7.85 -6.55 3.44
N ASP A 197 -8.35 -5.37 3.81
CA ASP A 197 -9.32 -4.64 3.01
C ASP A 197 -8.68 -4.08 1.72
N SER A 198 -9.07 -4.65 0.58
CA SER A 198 -8.56 -4.28 -0.75
C SER A 198 -8.90 -2.84 -1.17
N SER A 199 -9.92 -2.21 -0.56
CA SER A 199 -10.44 -0.90 -0.95
C SER A 199 -9.39 0.21 -0.86
N LYS A 200 -8.55 0.17 0.18
CA LYS A 200 -7.49 1.17 0.42
C LYS A 200 -6.35 1.11 -0.61
N TYR A 201 -6.13 -0.07 -1.19
CA TYR A 201 -5.05 -0.32 -2.13
C TYR A 201 -5.44 0.03 -3.57
N LYS A 202 -6.69 -0.24 -3.97
CA LYS A 202 -7.23 0.15 -5.28
C LYS A 202 -7.15 1.67 -5.49
N ALA A 203 -7.52 2.44 -4.48
CA ALA A 203 -7.45 3.91 -4.51
C ALA A 203 -6.00 4.44 -4.64
N ARG A 204 -5.04 3.77 -4.01
CA ARG A 204 -3.61 4.15 -4.06
C ARG A 204 -2.97 3.78 -5.40
N GLN A 205 -3.33 2.64 -5.96
CA GLN A 205 -2.83 2.18 -7.25
C GLN A 205 -3.30 3.12 -8.38
N GLN A 206 -4.58 3.51 -8.40
CA GLN A 206 -5.10 4.48 -9.38
C GLN A 206 -4.42 5.86 -9.28
N LYS A 207 -4.10 6.35 -8.06
CA LYS A 207 -3.34 7.61 -7.89
C LYS A 207 -1.91 7.54 -8.42
N ASN A 208 -1.25 6.39 -8.30
CA ASN A 208 0.09 6.20 -8.85
C ASN A 208 0.06 6.14 -10.38
N TYR A 209 -0.89 5.42 -10.98
CA TYR A 209 -1.09 5.42 -12.44
C TYR A 209 -1.31 6.84 -13.01
N LEU A 210 -2.12 7.67 -12.34
CA LEU A 210 -2.34 9.06 -12.75
C LEU A 210 -1.04 9.89 -12.68
N LYS A 211 -0.24 9.74 -11.62
CA LYS A 211 1.05 10.43 -11.47
C LYS A 211 2.12 9.95 -12.46
N ASP A 212 2.14 8.66 -12.75
CA ASP A 212 3.09 8.08 -13.71
C ASP A 212 2.75 8.53 -15.15
N ASN A 213 1.45 8.73 -15.45
CA ASN A 213 1.01 9.36 -16.69
C ASN A 213 1.37 10.85 -16.77
N GLU A 214 1.17 11.63 -15.70
CA GLU A 214 1.61 13.04 -15.66
C GLU A 214 3.12 13.19 -15.89
N ASN A 215 3.94 12.30 -15.31
CA ASN A 215 5.40 12.33 -15.51
C ASN A 215 5.85 11.81 -16.89
N ASN A 216 5.01 11.00 -17.58
CA ASN A 216 5.27 10.54 -18.94
C ASN A 216 4.83 11.54 -20.02
N ILE A 217 3.92 12.47 -19.70
CA ILE A 217 3.49 13.54 -20.63
C ILE A 217 4.60 14.58 -20.84
N GLU A 218 5.51 14.79 -19.87
CA GLU A 218 6.64 15.72 -20.05
C GLU A 218 7.77 15.19 -20.95
N ASN A 219 7.66 13.99 -21.55
CA ASN A 219 8.75 13.39 -22.34
C ASN A 219 8.37 12.86 -23.74
N ASN A 220 7.15 13.09 -24.24
CA ASN A 220 6.77 12.69 -25.61
C ASN A 220 6.11 13.86 -26.36
N ASP A 221 6.91 14.59 -27.13
CA ASP A 221 6.49 15.57 -28.14
C ASP A 221 6.01 14.85 -29.42
N ASP A 222 4.97 14.02 -29.34
CA ASP A 222 4.30 13.51 -30.55
C ASP A 222 2.78 13.59 -30.37
N ASP A 223 2.19 14.54 -31.09
CA ASP A 223 0.75 14.73 -31.29
C ASP A 223 0.13 13.46 -31.91
N ASP A 224 -0.50 12.62 -31.09
CA ASP A 224 -1.50 11.67 -31.58
C ASP A 224 -2.80 11.79 -30.77
N PHE A 225 -3.74 12.51 -31.37
CA PHE A 225 -5.02 12.91 -30.81
C PHE A 225 -5.97 11.70 -30.84
N ASN A 226 -5.95 10.89 -29.77
CA ASN A 226 -6.78 9.70 -29.67
C ASN A 226 -8.24 10.07 -29.31
N ASP A 227 -9.10 10.10 -30.33
CA ASP A 227 -10.55 10.41 -30.31
C ASP A 227 -11.42 9.31 -29.62
N GLU A 228 -10.79 8.38 -28.90
CA GLU A 228 -11.46 7.26 -28.20
C GLU A 228 -11.84 7.62 -26.74
N LEU A 229 -11.60 8.86 -26.30
CA LEU A 229 -11.94 9.33 -24.95
C LEU A 229 -13.36 9.90 -24.83
N LEU A 230 -14.09 10.08 -25.93
CA LEU A 230 -15.35 10.84 -25.93
C LEU A 230 -16.62 9.99 -25.89
N LEU A 231 -16.55 8.67 -26.12
CA LEU A 231 -17.75 7.82 -26.22
C LEU A 231 -17.68 6.48 -25.47
N GLY A 232 -16.63 6.25 -24.66
CA GLY A 232 -16.48 5.06 -23.81
C GLY A 232 -16.29 5.44 -22.35
N GLU A 233 -17.26 5.11 -21.50
CA GLU A 233 -17.17 5.10 -20.03
C GLU A 233 -16.41 6.25 -19.35
N GLY A 234 -16.76 7.51 -19.67
CA GLY A 234 -16.36 8.67 -18.86
C GLY A 234 -16.75 8.59 -17.38
N SER A 235 -17.52 7.58 -16.97
CA SER A 235 -17.83 7.33 -15.57
C SER A 235 -16.60 6.92 -14.76
N GLU A 236 -15.61 6.22 -15.33
CA GLU A 236 -14.47 5.68 -14.57
C GLU A 236 -13.46 6.75 -14.15
N ALA A 237 -13.15 7.68 -15.06
CA ALA A 237 -12.18 8.76 -14.83
C ALA A 237 -12.60 9.71 -13.69
N PHE A 238 -13.91 9.90 -13.48
CA PHE A 238 -14.47 10.82 -12.49
C PHE A 238 -15.09 10.11 -11.27
N LYS A 239 -14.91 8.79 -11.09
CA LYS A 239 -15.44 8.04 -9.92
C LYS A 239 -14.99 8.60 -8.57
N GLN A 240 -13.81 9.23 -8.52
CA GLN A 240 -13.24 9.80 -7.30
C GLN A 240 -13.42 11.33 -7.19
N CYS A 241 -14.08 11.97 -8.14
CA CYS A 241 -14.40 13.39 -8.05
C CYS A 241 -15.62 13.58 -7.15
N ASP A 242 -15.57 14.56 -6.26
CA ASP A 242 -16.76 14.96 -5.52
C ASP A 242 -17.82 15.45 -6.52
N PRO A 243 -19.05 14.90 -6.48
CA PRO A 243 -20.10 15.36 -7.38
C PRO A 243 -20.42 16.81 -7.07
N PHE A 244 -20.71 17.60 -8.10
CA PHE A 244 -21.18 18.96 -7.87
C PHE A 244 -22.58 18.90 -7.24
N VAL A 245 -22.70 19.43 -6.02
CA VAL A 245 -23.96 19.45 -5.27
C VAL A 245 -24.40 20.89 -5.04
N PHE A 246 -25.67 21.18 -5.34
CA PHE A 246 -26.23 22.51 -5.11
C PHE A 246 -27.68 22.40 -4.59
N PRO A 247 -28.07 23.21 -3.59
CA PRO A 247 -29.46 23.28 -3.16
C PRO A 247 -30.29 24.06 -4.18
N CYS A 248 -31.53 23.61 -4.38
CA CYS A 248 -32.50 24.32 -5.21
C CYS A 248 -32.85 25.67 -4.58
N VAL A 249 -32.89 26.73 -5.40
CA VAL A 249 -33.23 28.10 -4.97
C VAL A 249 -34.66 28.22 -4.39
N GLN A 250 -35.58 27.33 -4.77
CA GLN A 250 -36.99 27.39 -4.35
C GLN A 250 -37.36 26.40 -3.24
N CYS A 251 -36.87 25.17 -3.28
CA CYS A 251 -37.30 24.11 -2.37
C CYS A 251 -36.18 23.58 -1.46
N ASP A 252 -34.99 24.19 -1.51
CA ASP A 252 -33.78 23.82 -0.76
C ASP A 252 -33.33 22.35 -0.89
N THR A 253 -33.96 21.58 -1.80
CA THR A 253 -33.60 20.19 -2.04
C THR A 253 -32.25 20.13 -2.74
N LEU A 254 -31.36 19.27 -2.25
CA LEU A 254 -30.03 19.05 -2.82
C LEU A 254 -30.13 18.34 -4.18
N ASN A 255 -29.58 18.96 -5.21
CA ASN A 255 -29.43 18.42 -6.55
C ASN A 255 -27.98 17.99 -6.76
N PHE A 256 -27.80 16.88 -7.48
CA PHE A 256 -26.50 16.30 -7.78
C PHE A 256 -26.28 16.39 -9.29
N TRP A 257 -25.12 16.92 -9.68
CA TRP A 257 -24.72 17.01 -11.08
C TRP A 257 -23.38 16.29 -11.26
N ASN A 258 -23.47 15.04 -11.70
CA ASN A 258 -22.34 14.14 -11.94
C ASN A 258 -22.20 13.71 -13.42
N ALA A 259 -23.17 14.05 -14.26
CA ALA A 259 -23.16 13.79 -15.69
C ALA A 259 -24.02 14.84 -16.44
N PRO A 260 -23.76 15.10 -17.74
CA PRO A 260 -24.57 16.02 -18.55
C PRO A 260 -26.06 15.60 -18.62
N PHE A 261 -26.31 14.28 -18.58
CA PHE A 261 -27.63 13.67 -18.67
C PHE A 261 -27.78 12.54 -17.64
N ILE A 262 -28.98 12.42 -17.07
CA ILE A 262 -29.40 11.28 -16.27
C ILE A 262 -30.42 10.48 -17.09
N PHE A 263 -30.30 9.17 -17.07
CA PHE A 263 -31.25 8.26 -17.69
C PHE A 263 -32.19 7.70 -16.62
N ASN A 264 -33.50 7.88 -16.81
CA ASN A 264 -34.50 7.23 -15.96
C ASN A 264 -34.71 5.77 -16.40
N GLU A 265 -35.36 4.96 -15.55
CA GLU A 265 -35.73 3.57 -15.84
C GLU A 265 -36.58 3.45 -17.12
N ASP A 266 -37.35 4.50 -17.46
CA ASP A 266 -38.16 4.62 -18.67
C ASP A 266 -37.34 4.96 -19.95
N LYS A 267 -36.01 4.91 -19.88
CA LYS A 267 -35.07 5.29 -20.97
C LYS A 267 -35.17 6.74 -21.47
N THR A 268 -35.89 7.60 -20.75
CA THR A 268 -35.89 9.04 -21.01
C THR A 268 -34.60 9.67 -20.48
N CYS A 269 -33.90 10.44 -21.32
CA CYS A 269 -32.76 11.25 -20.89
C CYS A 269 -33.23 12.63 -20.43
N ILE A 270 -32.80 13.05 -19.25
CA ILE A 270 -33.12 14.37 -18.69
C ILE A 270 -31.82 15.01 -18.20
N SER A 271 -31.60 16.27 -18.55
CA SER A 271 -30.47 17.02 -17.98
C SER A 271 -30.80 17.42 -16.53
N PRO A 272 -29.87 17.23 -15.57
CA PRO A 272 -30.04 17.69 -14.18
C PRO A 272 -30.31 19.19 -14.06
N LEU A 273 -29.97 19.98 -15.08
CA LEU A 273 -30.18 21.41 -15.12
C LEU A 273 -31.61 21.82 -15.50
N LEU A 274 -32.38 20.93 -16.11
CA LEU A 274 -33.73 21.24 -16.61
C LEU A 274 -34.83 20.98 -15.58
N ARG A 275 -34.56 20.17 -14.55
CA ARG A 275 -35.56 19.87 -13.52
C ARG A 275 -34.89 19.61 -12.18
N CYS A 276 -35.44 20.19 -11.12
CA CYS A 276 -35.05 19.84 -9.76
C CYS A 276 -35.39 18.36 -9.45
N LYS A 277 -34.58 17.72 -8.62
CA LYS A 277 -34.82 16.36 -8.10
C LYS A 277 -36.17 16.24 -7.38
N ASN A 278 -36.67 17.32 -6.79
CA ASN A 278 -37.99 17.33 -6.17
C ASN A 278 -39.09 17.40 -7.24
N VAL A 279 -39.87 16.33 -7.38
CA VAL A 279 -40.95 16.19 -8.38
C VAL A 279 -42.01 17.28 -8.26
N ASN A 280 -42.23 17.81 -7.05
CA ASN A 280 -43.21 18.85 -6.73
C ASN A 280 -42.66 20.28 -6.92
N CYS A 281 -41.38 20.43 -7.29
CA CYS A 281 -40.76 21.71 -7.55
C CYS A 281 -40.75 22.01 -9.06
N SER A 282 -41.23 23.19 -9.43
CA SER A 282 -41.27 23.64 -10.83
C SER A 282 -40.05 24.48 -11.26
N SER A 283 -39.09 24.72 -10.36
CA SER A 283 -37.87 25.46 -10.70
C SER A 283 -36.96 24.67 -11.63
N GLN A 284 -36.39 25.34 -12.63
CA GLN A 284 -35.32 24.79 -13.45
C GLN A 284 -33.97 25.38 -12.98
N PRO A 285 -33.00 24.55 -12.55
CA PRO A 285 -31.68 25.05 -12.17
C PRO A 285 -30.99 25.92 -13.24
N ILE A 286 -31.27 25.68 -14.53
CA ILE A 286 -30.75 26.47 -15.64
C ILE A 286 -31.17 27.95 -15.60
N ASP A 287 -32.32 28.28 -15.01
CA ASP A 287 -32.75 29.69 -14.88
C ASP A 287 -31.88 30.46 -13.87
N HIS A 288 -31.08 29.74 -13.07
CA HIS A 288 -30.23 30.28 -12.02
C HIS A 288 -28.73 30.05 -12.33
N VAL A 289 -28.29 30.24 -13.58
CA VAL A 289 -26.87 30.04 -13.99
C VAL A 289 -25.88 30.80 -13.12
N VAL A 290 -26.18 32.05 -12.75
CA VAL A 290 -25.30 32.88 -11.91
C VAL A 290 -25.10 32.24 -10.53
N TYR A 291 -26.17 31.69 -9.95
CA TYR A 291 -26.11 30.98 -8.68
C TYR A 291 -25.26 29.72 -8.78
N LEU A 292 -25.47 28.91 -9.83
CA LEU A 292 -24.68 27.69 -10.07
C LEU A 292 -23.20 28.00 -10.28
N ARG A 293 -22.88 29.04 -11.05
CA ARG A 293 -21.50 29.50 -11.26
C ARG A 293 -20.84 29.93 -9.95
N ASN A 294 -21.54 30.71 -9.13
CA ASN A 294 -21.03 31.13 -7.83
C ASN A 294 -20.79 29.95 -6.89
N ARG A 295 -21.66 28.92 -6.93
CA ARG A 295 -21.48 27.69 -6.16
C ARG A 295 -20.28 26.88 -6.64
N LEU A 296 -20.08 26.76 -7.95
CA LEU A 296 -18.91 26.09 -8.51
C LEU A 296 -17.60 26.78 -8.12
N THR A 297 -17.57 28.11 -8.05
CA THR A 297 -16.37 28.86 -7.62
C THR A 297 -16.08 28.78 -6.12
N LEU A 298 -17.05 28.34 -5.32
CA LEU A 298 -16.93 28.24 -3.85
C LEU A 298 -16.63 26.81 -3.37
N MET A 299 -16.68 25.81 -4.26
CA MET A 299 -16.17 24.46 -4.03
C MET A 299 -14.66 24.42 -4.24
#